data_AF-A0A259RAL4-F1
#
_entry.id   AF-A0A259RAL4-F1
#
_cell.length_a   1.000
_cell.length_b   1.000
_cell.length_c   1.000
_cell.angle_alpha   90.00
_cell.angle_beta   90.00
_cell.angle_gamma   90.00
#
_symmetry.space_group_name_H-M   'P 1'
#
loop_
_entity.id
_entity.type
_entity.pdbx_description
1 polymer ?
#
loop_
_entity_poly.entity_id
_entity_poly.type
_entity_poly.pdbx_seq_one_letter_code
_entity_poly.pdbx_strand_id
1 'polypeptide(L)'
;NFAMFFGGRDSEGRPVNPIASIAVAILAPLAASLIQMAISRAREFEADRGGAEISGDPAALAAALQKIEAYARGVPFLAAEEHPATAQMMILNPLHGGGIAKLFSTHPATEERVARLMQMAQAGTAQAWQG
;
A
#
# COMPACT_ATOMS: atom_id res chain seq x y z
N ASN A 1 -26.79 -5.24 -10.42
CA ASN A 1 -28.04 -5.74 -9.80
C ASN A 1 -28.69 -4.59 -9.02
N PHE A 2 -29.32 -3.65 -9.72
CA PHE A 2 -29.83 -2.39 -9.14
C PHE A 2 -31.13 -2.57 -8.33
N ALA A 3 -31.82 -3.71 -8.49
CA ALA A 3 -33.07 -4.01 -7.81
C ALA A 3 -32.92 -4.26 -6.29
N MET A 4 -31.74 -4.69 -5.82
CA MET A 4 -31.43 -4.87 -4.39
C MET A 4 -31.34 -3.54 -3.62
N PHE A 5 -31.14 -2.42 -4.32
CA PHE A 5 -30.89 -1.11 -3.69
C PHE A 5 -32.14 -0.23 -3.54
N PHE A 6 -33.23 -0.51 -4.27
CA PHE A 6 -34.37 0.41 -4.34
C PHE A 6 -35.75 -0.22 -4.03
N GLY A 7 -35.83 -1.51 -3.67
CA GLY A 7 -37.13 -2.11 -3.35
C GLY A 7 -37.13 -3.53 -2.76
N GLY A 8 -36.03 -3.98 -2.14
CA GLY A 8 -35.95 -5.33 -1.58
C GLY A 8 -36.24 -5.36 -0.09
N ARG A 9 -36.93 -6.40 0.40
CA ARG A 9 -36.80 -6.84 1.80
C ARG A 9 -35.42 -7.49 1.98
N ASP A 10 -34.85 -7.42 3.18
CA ASP A 10 -33.62 -8.15 3.49
C ASP A 10 -33.85 -9.68 3.46
N SER A 11 -32.79 -10.47 3.66
CA SER A 11 -32.84 -11.94 3.74
C SER A 11 -33.84 -12.47 4.80
N GLU A 12 -34.19 -11.63 5.77
CA GLU A 12 -35.10 -11.90 6.88
C GLU A 12 -36.51 -11.31 6.66
N GLY A 13 -36.81 -10.78 5.46
CA GLY A 13 -38.14 -10.27 5.11
C GLY A 13 -38.47 -8.88 5.67
N ARG A 14 -37.50 -8.15 6.23
CA ARG A 14 -37.72 -6.81 6.81
C ARG A 14 -37.59 -5.74 5.73
N PRO A 15 -38.39 -4.66 5.80
CA PRO A 15 -38.26 -3.53 4.88
C PRO A 15 -36.88 -2.90 5.04
N VAL A 16 -36.12 -2.84 3.95
CA VAL A 16 -34.76 -2.29 3.97
C VAL A 16 -34.86 -0.76 4.07
N ASN A 17 -34.17 -0.18 5.05
CA ASN A 17 -34.10 1.27 5.21
C ASN A 17 -33.21 1.85 4.09
N PRO A 18 -33.75 2.65 3.16
CA PRO A 18 -33.02 3.15 1.99
C PRO A 18 -31.81 4.02 2.39
N ILE A 19 -31.88 4.74 3.52
CA ILE A 19 -30.76 5.53 4.03
C ILE A 19 -29.62 4.61 4.49
N ALA A 20 -29.96 3.52 5.20
CA ALA A 20 -28.97 2.54 5.62
C ALA A 20 -28.33 1.84 4.43
N SER A 21 -29.10 1.50 3.39
CA SER A 21 -28.58 0.93 2.14
C SER A 21 -27.57 1.84 1.47
N ILE A 22 -27.90 3.14 1.31
CA ILE A 22 -27.00 4.12 0.71
C ILE A 22 -25.72 4.26 1.55
N ALA A 23 -25.85 4.31 2.88
CA ALA A 23 -24.69 4.37 3.76
C ALA A 23 -23.76 3.17 3.57
N VAL A 24 -24.30 1.95 3.54
CA VAL A 24 -23.51 0.73 3.28
C VAL A 24 -22.87 0.74 1.90
N ALA A 25 -23.59 1.20 0.86
CA ALA A 25 -23.06 1.30 -0.51
C ALA A 25 -21.80 2.16 -0.61
N ILE A 26 -21.69 3.21 0.22
CA ILE A 26 -20.56 4.14 0.21
C ILE A 26 -19.48 3.67 1.18
N LEU A 27 -19.85 3.28 2.40
CA LEU A 27 -18.91 2.96 3.45
C LEU A 27 -18.20 1.61 3.21
N ALA A 28 -18.88 0.61 2.66
CA ALA A 28 -18.28 -0.70 2.45
C ALA A 28 -17.10 -0.67 1.45
N PRO A 29 -17.18 -0.03 0.28
CA PRO A 29 -16.03 0.13 -0.62
C PRO A 29 -14.86 0.91 0.00
N LEU A 30 -15.16 1.94 0.81
CA LEU A 30 -14.12 2.71 1.52
C LEU A 30 -13.41 1.87 2.59
N ALA A 31 -14.16 1.08 3.35
CA ALA A 31 -13.57 0.15 4.31
C ALA A 31 -12.70 -0.91 3.60
N ALA A 32 -13.20 -1.48 2.50
CA ALA A 32 -12.48 -2.45 1.70
C ALA A 32 -11.17 -1.89 1.12
N SER A 33 -11.18 -0.65 0.62
CA SER A 33 -9.97 -0.02 0.08
C SER A 33 -8.92 0.24 1.16
N LEU A 34 -9.34 0.66 2.36
CA LEU A 34 -8.44 0.84 3.50
C LEU A 34 -7.79 -0.49 3.93
N ILE A 35 -8.58 -1.56 3.99
CA ILE A 35 -8.08 -2.91 4.31
C ILE A 35 -7.09 -3.37 3.24
N GLN A 36 -7.44 -3.25 1.96
CA GLN A 36 -6.57 -3.63 0.85
C GLN A 36 -5.23 -2.86 0.89
N MET A 37 -5.30 -1.56 1.15
CA MET A 37 -4.13 -0.70 1.30
C MET A 37 -3.26 -1.12 2.50
N ALA A 38 -3.87 -1.50 3.62
CA ALA A 38 -3.14 -2.00 4.79
C ALA A 38 -2.44 -3.34 4.51
N ILE A 39 -3.12 -4.28 3.84
CA ILE A 39 -2.55 -5.57 3.44
C ILE A 39 -1.38 -5.37 2.46
N SER A 40 -1.53 -4.46 1.50
CA SER A 40 -0.46 -4.13 0.54
C SER A 40 0.81 -3.63 1.26
N ARG A 41 0.66 -2.70 2.21
CA ARG A 41 1.79 -2.20 3.02
C ARG A 41 2.45 -3.30 3.85
N ALA A 42 1.66 -4.16 4.49
CA ALA A 42 2.19 -5.25 5.30
C ALA A 42 3.05 -6.21 4.44
N ARG A 43 2.59 -6.54 3.24
CA ARG A 43 3.35 -7.35 2.27
C ARG A 43 4.66 -6.71 1.84
N GLU A 44 4.66 -5.40 1.56
CA GLU A 44 5.89 -4.67 1.18
C GLU A 44 6.93 -4.72 2.31
N PHE A 45 6.52 -4.53 3.57
CA PHE A 45 7.44 -4.62 4.71
C PHE A 45 7.95 -6.05 4.94
N GLU A 46 7.11 -7.05 4.74
CA GLU A 46 7.53 -8.45 4.82
C GLU A 46 8.53 -8.80 3.71
N ALA A 47 8.30 -8.30 2.49
CA ALA A 47 9.22 -8.45 1.38
C ALA A 47 10.57 -7.75 1.65
N ASP A 48 10.56 -6.54 2.20
CA ASP A 48 11.79 -5.83 2.60
C ASP A 48 12.57 -6.60 3.67
N ARG A 49 11.88 -7.10 4.69
CA ARG A 49 12.48 -7.91 5.75
C ARG A 49 13.11 -9.19 5.17
N GLY A 50 12.35 -9.94 4.37
CA GLY A 50 12.83 -11.16 3.73
C GLY A 50 14.00 -10.89 2.79
N GLY A 51 13.95 -9.79 2.02
CA GLY A 51 15.04 -9.36 1.15
C GLY A 51 16.32 -9.03 1.92
N ALA A 52 16.18 -8.35 3.07
CA ALA A 52 17.30 -8.02 3.94
C ALA A 52 17.90 -9.25 4.63
N GLU A 53 17.07 -10.22 5.01
CA GLU A 53 17.52 -11.51 5.57
C GLU A 53 18.27 -12.34 4.52
N ILE A 54 17.79 -12.35 3.27
CA ILE A 54 18.44 -13.05 2.16
C ILE A 54 19.75 -12.37 1.76
N SER A 55 19.79 -11.03 1.70
CA SER A 55 21.00 -10.30 1.32
C SER A 55 22.05 -10.27 2.43
N GLY A 56 21.64 -10.45 3.69
CA GLY A 56 22.49 -10.27 4.87
C GLY A 56 22.91 -8.82 5.12
N ASP A 57 22.41 -7.86 4.33
CA ASP A 57 22.76 -6.45 4.42
C ASP A 57 21.50 -5.57 4.24
N PRO A 58 20.78 -5.30 5.36
CA PRO A 58 19.62 -4.42 5.33
C PRO A 58 19.97 -2.98 4.94
N ALA A 59 21.19 -2.50 5.23
CA ALA A 59 21.60 -1.13 4.95
C ALA A 59 21.87 -0.92 3.45
N ALA A 60 22.49 -1.89 2.78
CA ALA A 60 22.62 -1.87 1.33
C ALA A 60 21.26 -1.92 0.62
N LEU A 61 20.30 -2.71 1.15
CA LEU A 61 18.95 -2.74 0.60
C LEU A 61 18.24 -1.39 0.75
N ALA A 62 18.39 -0.72 1.90
CA ALA A 62 17.87 0.64 2.10
C ALA A 62 18.48 1.65 1.11
N ALA A 63 19.80 1.60 0.91
CA ALA A 63 20.50 2.46 -0.05
C ALA A 63 20.04 2.19 -1.50
N ALA A 64 19.79 0.93 -1.86
CA ALA A 64 19.24 0.56 -3.15
C ALA A 64 17.84 1.17 -3.36
N LEU A 65 16.93 1.05 -2.38
CA LEU A 65 15.60 1.64 -2.45
C LEU A 65 15.65 3.16 -2.65
N GLN A 66 16.51 3.86 -1.91
CA GLN A 66 16.70 5.31 -2.09
C GLN A 66 17.19 5.67 -3.50
N LYS A 67 18.11 4.88 -4.06
CA LYS A 67 18.62 5.09 -5.42
C LYS A 67 17.54 4.88 -6.48
N ILE A 68 16.71 3.85 -6.33
CA ILE A 68 15.59 3.59 -7.25
C ILE A 68 14.56 4.73 -7.14
N GLU A 69 14.23 5.18 -5.93
CA GLU A 69 13.29 6.30 -5.71
C GLU A 69 13.80 7.62 -6.32
N ALA A 70 15.08 7.93 -6.11
CA ALA A 70 15.71 9.10 -6.71
C ALA A 70 15.62 9.08 -8.24
N TYR A 71 15.84 7.91 -8.85
CA TYR A 71 15.68 7.74 -10.30
C TYR A 71 14.22 7.88 -10.74
N ALA A 72 13.29 7.25 -10.03
CA ALA A 72 11.87 7.28 -10.35
C ALA A 72 11.27 8.69 -10.27
N ARG A 73 11.70 9.53 -9.32
CA ARG A 73 11.26 10.94 -9.22
C ARG A 73 11.68 11.81 -10.40
N GLY A 74 12.74 11.43 -11.12
CA GLY A 74 13.28 12.20 -12.23
C GLY A 74 12.66 11.87 -13.60
N VAL A 75 11.82 10.82 -13.68
CA VAL A 75 11.35 10.28 -14.97
C VAL A 75 9.83 10.05 -14.91
N PRO A 76 9.02 10.89 -15.58
CA PRO A 76 7.59 10.65 -15.73
C PRO A 76 7.32 9.28 -16.35
N PHE A 77 6.56 8.44 -15.65
CA PHE A 77 6.16 7.15 -16.21
C PHE A 77 4.76 7.25 -16.81
N LEU A 78 4.69 7.82 -18.02
CA LEU A 78 3.43 8.11 -18.74
C LEU A 78 2.47 6.92 -18.78
N ALA A 79 2.97 5.70 -19.01
CA ALA A 79 2.14 4.50 -19.04
C ALA A 79 1.42 4.22 -17.71
N ALA A 80 2.06 4.53 -16.57
CA ALA A 80 1.45 4.38 -15.26
C ALA A 80 0.42 5.47 -14.97
N GLU A 81 0.62 6.67 -15.51
CA GLU A 81 -0.33 7.79 -15.41
C GLU A 81 -1.59 7.53 -16.26
N GLU A 82 -1.43 6.94 -17.45
CA GLU A 82 -2.54 6.52 -18.31
C GLU A 82 -3.30 5.31 -17.74
N HIS A 83 -2.62 4.47 -16.97
CA HIS A 83 -3.18 3.26 -16.37
C HIS A 83 -2.89 3.18 -14.86
N PRO A 84 -3.52 4.04 -14.03
CA PRO A 84 -3.22 4.10 -12.59
C PRO A 84 -3.54 2.81 -11.84
N ALA A 85 -4.42 1.96 -12.38
CA ALA A 85 -4.67 0.61 -11.86
C ALA A 85 -3.44 -0.31 -11.95
N THR A 86 -2.41 0.02 -12.72
CA THR A 86 -1.16 -0.76 -12.78
C THR A 86 -0.12 -0.31 -11.76
N ALA A 87 -0.33 0.86 -11.11
CA ALA A 87 0.61 1.41 -10.13
C ALA A 87 0.87 0.46 -8.96
N GLN A 88 -0.12 -0.35 -8.58
CA GLN A 88 -0.04 -1.37 -7.54
C GLN A 88 0.85 -2.59 -7.86
N MET A 89 1.30 -2.72 -9.11
CA MET A 89 2.24 -3.78 -9.53
C MET A 89 3.69 -3.33 -9.45
N MET A 90 3.95 -2.07 -9.08
CA MET A 90 5.29 -1.48 -9.08
C MET A 90 5.84 -1.40 -7.65
N ILE A 91 7.15 -1.49 -7.49
CA ILE A 91 7.79 -1.44 -6.16
C ILE A 91 7.76 -0.01 -5.58
N LEU A 92 7.69 1.00 -6.45
CA LEU A 92 7.58 2.41 -6.12
C LEU A 92 6.30 2.99 -6.71
N ASN A 93 5.74 4.00 -6.05
CA ASN A 93 4.61 4.74 -6.59
C ASN A 93 5.03 5.51 -7.86
N PRO A 94 4.51 5.18 -9.05
CA PRO A 94 4.90 5.80 -10.31
C PRO A 94 4.11 7.09 -10.61
N LEU A 95 3.11 7.44 -9.80
CA LEU A 95 2.19 8.53 -10.07
C LEU A 95 2.76 9.86 -9.56
N HIS A 96 2.89 10.84 -10.46
CA HIS A 96 3.30 12.20 -10.12
C HIS A 96 2.09 13.00 -9.61
N GLY A 97 2.06 13.34 -8.33
CA GLY A 97 1.02 14.20 -7.77
C GLY A 97 0.93 14.20 -6.24
N GLY A 98 0.76 15.38 -5.64
CA GLY A 98 0.45 15.54 -4.22
C GLY A 98 -1.06 15.46 -3.93
N GLY A 99 -1.44 15.08 -2.70
CA GLY A 99 -2.84 15.09 -2.26
C GLY A 99 -3.59 13.78 -2.52
N ILE A 100 -4.66 13.83 -3.33
CA ILE A 100 -5.60 12.70 -3.56
C ILE A 100 -4.92 11.51 -4.24
N ALA A 101 -3.91 11.74 -5.08
CA ALA A 101 -3.08 10.69 -5.66
C ALA A 101 -2.35 9.84 -4.59
N LYS A 102 -2.06 10.45 -3.42
CA LYS A 102 -1.49 9.77 -2.25
C LYS A 102 -2.50 8.86 -1.55
N LEU A 103 -3.80 9.15 -1.64
CA LEU A 103 -4.87 8.29 -1.12
C LEU A 103 -5.07 7.02 -1.97
N PHE A 104 -4.64 7.05 -3.24
CA PHE A 104 -4.60 5.87 -4.11
C PHE A 104 -3.20 5.22 -4.15
N SER A 105 -2.26 5.69 -3.33
CA SER A 105 -0.94 5.07 -3.22
C SER A 105 -1.06 3.77 -2.41
N THR A 106 -1.01 2.65 -3.12
CA THR A 106 -1.07 1.31 -2.53
C THR A 106 0.25 0.87 -1.88
N HIS A 107 1.30 1.70 -1.96
CA HIS A 107 2.62 1.42 -1.40
C HIS A 107 2.89 2.29 -0.17
N PRO A 108 3.61 1.76 0.85
CA PRO A 108 4.14 2.61 1.91
C PRO A 108 5.13 3.60 1.32
N ALA A 109 5.31 4.73 1.97
CA ALA A 109 6.33 5.70 1.58
C ALA A 109 7.71 5.03 1.63
N THR A 110 8.56 5.30 0.64
CA THR A 110 9.91 4.71 0.57
C THR A 110 10.71 5.03 1.84
N GLU A 111 10.51 6.23 2.39
CA GLU A 111 11.15 6.67 3.62
C GLU A 111 10.80 5.78 4.82
N GLU A 112 9.56 5.29 4.90
CA GLU A 112 9.15 4.37 5.97
C GLU A 112 9.83 3.00 5.83
N ARG A 113 9.93 2.49 4.59
CA ARG A 113 10.63 1.23 4.28
C ARG A 113 12.11 1.31 4.64
N VAL A 114 12.77 2.39 4.20
CA VAL A 114 14.17 2.71 4.51
C VAL A 114 14.38 2.76 6.03
N ALA A 115 13.51 3.44 6.77
CA ALA A 115 13.64 3.55 8.22
C ALA A 115 13.61 2.18 8.90
N ARG A 116 12.70 1.27 8.48
CA ARG A 116 12.61 -0.09 9.03
C ARG A 116 13.85 -0.92 8.71
N LEU A 117 14.35 -0.86 7.47
CA LEU A 117 15.59 -1.55 7.09
C LEU A 117 16.80 -1.06 7.88
N MET A 118 16.91 0.25 8.11
CA MET A 118 17.98 0.81 8.94
C MET A 118 17.87 0.38 10.40
N GLN A 119 16.65 0.22 10.94
CA GLN A 119 16.45 -0.36 12.28
C GLN A 119 16.90 -1.82 12.33
N MET A 120 16.62 -2.62 11.29
CA MET A 120 17.12 -3.99 11.19
C MET A 120 18.65 -4.05 11.17
N ALA A 121 19.30 -3.17 10.41
CA ALA A 121 20.77 -3.09 10.37
C ALA A 121 21.38 -2.77 11.75
N GLN A 122 20.75 -1.85 12.50
CA GLN A 122 21.18 -1.50 13.86
C GLN A 122 20.98 -2.67 14.85
N ALA A 123 19.87 -3.41 14.74
CA ALA A 123 19.63 -4.58 15.57
C ALA A 123 20.65 -5.70 15.29
N GLY A 124 20.95 -5.96 14.01
CA GLY A 124 21.95 -6.95 13.60
C GLY A 124 23.36 -6.62 14.07
N THR A 125 23.76 -5.34 13.99
CA THR A 125 25.05 -4.90 14.53
C THR A 125 25.11 -5.08 16.05
N ALA A 126 24.07 -4.68 16.79
CA ALA A 126 24.02 -4.87 18.24
C ALA A 126 24.17 -6.35 18.67
N GLN A 127 23.59 -7.28 17.92
CA GLN A 127 23.72 -8.71 18.18
C GLN A 127 25.12 -9.26 17.89
N ALA A 128 25.81 -8.75 16.86
CA ALA A 128 27.19 -9.12 16.55
C ALA A 128 28.20 -8.75 17.65
N TRP A 129 27.91 -7.72 18.46
CA TRP A 129 28.77 -7.29 19.57
C TRP A 129 28.48 -8.01 20.91
N GLN A 130 27.48 -8.88 20.96
CA GLN A 130 27.09 -9.62 22.19
C GLN A 130 27.50 -11.10 22.19
N GLY A 131 28.14 -11.58 21.12
CA GLY A 131 28.57 -12.98 20.94
C GLY A 131 30.06 -13.20 21.10
#